data_AF-A0A7S2MGP1-F1
#
_entry.id   AF-A0A7S2MGP1-F1
#
_cell.length_a   1.000
_cell.length_b   1.000
_cell.length_c   1.000
_cell.angle_alpha   90.00
_cell.angle_beta   90.00
_cell.angle_gamma   90.00
#
_symmetry.space_group_name_H-M   'P 1'
#
loop_
_entity.id
_entity.type
_entity.pdbx_description
1 polymer ?
#
loop_
_entity_poly.entity_id
_entity_poly.type
_entity_poly.pdbx_seq_one_letter_code
_entity_poly.pdbx_strand_id
1 'polypeptide(L)'
;KPDPAGVQRAFLQRARLNAELARWAAAEADFSSAIARLDELDAIEATNPFVYAERSAARSRLGRYAEAADDALTASIDFKTIGDKLRSLLASSDVAIASYGAGDIDEAISRMR
;
A
#
# COMPACT_ATOMS: atom_id res chain seq x y z
N LYS A 1 -17.20 -2.28 23.25
CA LYS A 1 -16.67 -1.63 22.02
C LYS A 1 -15.97 -2.71 21.20
N PRO A 2 -16.11 -2.77 19.87
CA PRO A 2 -15.38 -3.75 19.06
C PRO A 2 -13.86 -3.56 19.23
N ASP A 3 -13.12 -4.66 19.12
CA ASP A 3 -11.65 -4.69 19.13
C ASP A 3 -11.09 -3.91 17.92
N PRO A 4 -10.30 -2.83 18.11
CA PRO A 4 -9.74 -2.04 17.02
C PRO A 4 -8.93 -2.88 16.02
N ALA A 5 -8.12 -3.81 16.51
CA ALA A 5 -7.33 -4.72 15.68
C ALA A 5 -8.23 -5.65 14.85
N GLY A 6 -9.27 -6.19 15.46
CA GLY A 6 -10.30 -6.97 14.78
C GLY A 6 -10.99 -6.20 13.64
N VAL A 7 -11.35 -4.94 13.87
CA VAL A 7 -11.99 -4.09 12.86
C VAL A 7 -11.03 -3.79 11.71
N GLN A 8 -9.79 -3.41 12.02
CA GLN A 8 -8.78 -3.13 11.01
C GLN A 8 -8.50 -4.37 10.13
N ARG A 9 -8.33 -5.55 10.76
CA ARG A 9 -8.13 -6.81 10.04
C ARG A 9 -9.32 -7.17 9.15
N ALA A 10 -10.55 -6.89 9.59
CA ALA A 10 -11.73 -7.13 8.77
C ALA A 10 -11.73 -6.29 7.48
N PHE A 11 -11.32 -5.03 7.54
CA PHE A 11 -11.13 -4.20 6.35
C PHE A 11 -10.02 -4.74 5.45
N LEU A 12 -8.86 -5.12 5.99
CA LEU A 12 -7.79 -5.74 5.21
C LEU A 12 -8.25 -7.00 4.45
N GLN A 13 -8.95 -7.90 5.14
CA GLN A 13 -9.43 -9.14 4.51
C GLN A 13 -10.48 -8.85 3.45
N ARG A 14 -11.38 -7.89 3.68
CA ARG A 14 -12.37 -7.48 2.68
C ARG A 14 -11.72 -6.81 1.47
N ALA A 15 -10.68 -6.00 1.69
CA ALA A 15 -9.91 -5.37 0.63
C ALA A 15 -9.26 -6.42 -0.28
N ARG A 16 -8.57 -7.40 0.32
CA ARG A 16 -7.94 -8.51 -0.40
C ARG A 16 -8.94 -9.34 -1.17
N LEU A 17 -10.08 -9.68 -0.58
CA LEU A 17 -11.16 -10.38 -1.28
C LEU A 17 -11.69 -9.57 -2.47
N ASN A 18 -11.88 -8.26 -2.30
CA ASN A 18 -12.29 -7.38 -3.39
C ASN A 18 -11.23 -7.31 -4.49
N ALA A 19 -9.93 -7.30 -4.14
CA ALA A 19 -8.83 -7.32 -5.10
C ALA A 19 -8.80 -8.64 -5.92
N GLU A 20 -8.96 -9.79 -5.27
CA GLU A 20 -9.08 -11.10 -5.94
C GLU A 20 -10.26 -11.16 -6.90
N LEU A 21 -11.35 -10.47 -6.57
CA LEU A 21 -12.54 -10.33 -7.42
C LEU A 21 -12.43 -9.20 -8.47
N ALA A 22 -11.25 -8.59 -8.62
CA ALA A 22 -10.99 -7.44 -9.48
C ALA A 22 -11.89 -6.22 -9.23
N ARG A 23 -12.46 -6.11 -8.02
CA ARG A 23 -13.26 -4.97 -7.55
C ARG A 23 -12.35 -3.89 -6.98
N TRP A 24 -11.48 -3.34 -7.82
CA TRP A 24 -10.36 -2.48 -7.40
C TRP A 24 -10.78 -1.25 -6.61
N ALA A 25 -11.90 -0.60 -6.98
CA ALA A 25 -12.42 0.56 -6.24
C ALA A 25 -12.89 0.20 -4.82
N ALA A 26 -13.52 -0.97 -4.65
CA ALA A 26 -13.92 -1.45 -3.34
C ALA A 26 -12.71 -1.87 -2.50
N ALA A 27 -11.71 -2.50 -3.14
CA ALA A 27 -10.44 -2.83 -2.49
C ALA A 27 -9.72 -1.58 -1.98
N GLU A 28 -9.60 -0.54 -2.81
CA GLU A 28 -8.97 0.74 -2.46
C GLU A 28 -9.67 1.45 -1.29
N ALA A 29 -10.99 1.44 -1.27
CA ALA A 29 -11.79 1.98 -0.17
C ALA A 29 -11.56 1.20 1.14
N ASP A 30 -11.47 -0.13 1.07
CA ASP A 30 -11.22 -0.98 2.22
C ASP A 30 -9.79 -0.84 2.76
N PHE A 31 -8.79 -0.78 1.89
CA PHE A 31 -7.40 -0.50 2.29
C PHE A 31 -7.29 0.87 2.97
N SER A 32 -7.95 1.89 2.41
CA SER A 32 -7.97 3.23 3.02
C SER A 32 -8.65 3.22 4.39
N SER A 33 -9.71 2.43 4.55
CA SER A 33 -10.38 2.24 5.84
C SER A 33 -9.49 1.50 6.85
N ALA A 34 -8.65 0.56 6.41
CA ALA A 34 -7.68 -0.11 7.27
C ALA A 34 -6.53 0.82 7.69
N ILE A 35 -6.03 1.65 6.77
CA ILE A 35 -4.96 2.63 7.03
C ILE A 35 -5.41 3.69 8.02
N ALA A 36 -6.64 4.21 7.88
CA ALA A 36 -7.21 5.23 8.77
C ALA A 36 -7.44 4.75 10.21
N ARG A 37 -7.11 3.50 10.52
CA ARG A 37 -7.25 2.88 11.85
C ARG A 37 -5.91 2.45 12.44
N LEU A 38 -4.78 2.66 11.74
CA LEU A 38 -3.47 2.26 12.26
C LEU A 38 -3.11 3.01 13.55
N ASP A 39 -3.63 4.22 13.73
CA ASP A 39 -3.49 5.04 14.95
C ASP A 39 -4.31 4.52 16.15
N GLU A 40 -5.27 3.62 15.91
CA GLU A 40 -6.04 2.94 16.95
C GLU A 40 -5.35 1.67 17.47
N LEU A 41 -4.23 1.26 16.86
CA LEU A 41 -3.52 0.02 17.16
C LEU A 41 -2.30 0.26 18.05
N ASP A 42 -1.82 -0.80 18.71
CA ASP A 42 -0.51 -0.75 19.35
C ASP A 42 0.61 -0.67 18.30
N ALA A 43 1.82 -0.29 18.73
CA ALA A 43 2.93 -0.04 17.81
C ALA A 43 3.34 -1.28 16.97
N ILE A 44 3.09 -2.49 17.47
CA ILE A 44 3.43 -3.73 16.77
C ILE A 44 2.40 -3.98 15.66
N GLU A 45 1.12 -3.83 15.98
CA GLU A 45 0.03 -4.03 15.01
C GLU A 45 -0.09 -2.89 13.99
N ALA A 46 0.26 -1.66 14.39
CA ALA A 46 0.27 -0.49 13.52
C ALA A 46 1.36 -0.55 12.43
N THR A 47 2.45 -1.29 12.68
CA THR A 47 3.59 -1.40 11.75
C THR A 47 3.34 -2.52 10.73
N ASN A 48 2.39 -2.29 9.82
CA ASN A 48 2.10 -3.22 8.74
C ASN A 48 2.34 -2.58 7.36
N PRO A 49 3.57 -2.63 6.81
CA PRO A 49 3.90 -2.01 5.52
C PRO A 49 3.10 -2.57 4.33
N PHE A 50 2.52 -3.77 4.48
CA PHE A 50 1.79 -4.44 3.42
C PHE A 50 0.53 -3.68 3.00
N VAL A 51 -0.14 -2.98 3.92
CA VAL A 51 -1.39 -2.28 3.56
C VAL A 51 -1.17 -1.19 2.53
N TYR A 52 -0.04 -0.48 2.61
CA TYR A 52 0.32 0.54 1.63
C TYR A 52 0.72 -0.10 0.29
N ALA A 53 1.51 -1.16 0.29
CA ALA A 53 1.85 -1.89 -0.94
C ALA A 53 0.61 -2.45 -1.66
N GLU A 54 -0.31 -3.05 -0.91
CA GLU A 54 -1.56 -3.61 -1.46
C GLU A 54 -2.49 -2.50 -1.99
N ARG A 55 -2.57 -1.35 -1.31
CA ARG A 55 -3.32 -0.19 -1.81
C ARG A 55 -2.68 0.42 -3.06
N SER A 56 -1.36 0.50 -3.12
CA SER A 56 -0.62 0.94 -4.32
C SER A 56 -1.00 0.09 -5.53
N ALA A 57 -1.02 -1.23 -5.36
CA ALA A 57 -1.45 -2.14 -6.43
C ALA A 57 -2.91 -1.88 -6.87
N ALA A 58 -3.84 -1.70 -5.92
CA ALA A 58 -5.23 -1.39 -6.23
C ALA A 58 -5.37 -0.05 -6.97
N ARG A 59 -4.66 1.00 -6.54
CA ARG A 59 -4.65 2.32 -7.18
C ARG A 59 -4.03 2.30 -8.58
N SER A 60 -2.96 1.52 -8.77
CA SER A 60 -2.37 1.30 -10.10
C SER A 60 -3.36 0.65 -11.06
N ARG A 61 -4.16 -0.32 -10.60
CA ARG A 61 -5.23 -0.95 -11.42
C ARG A 61 -6.38 0.01 -11.77
N LEU A 62 -6.57 1.07 -10.98
CA LEU A 62 -7.54 2.13 -11.23
C LEU A 62 -6.97 3.28 -12.09
N GLY A 63 -5.70 3.22 -12.49
CA GLY A 63 -5.02 4.31 -13.20
C GLY A 63 -4.65 5.51 -12.32
N ARG A 64 -4.78 5.37 -10.99
CA ARG A 64 -4.40 6.40 -10.00
C ARG A 64 -2.91 6.30 -9.70
N TYR A 65 -2.08 6.52 -10.71
CA TYR A 65 -0.66 6.21 -10.65
C TYR A 65 0.14 7.10 -9.68
N ALA A 66 -0.19 8.39 -9.58
CA ALA A 66 0.48 9.29 -8.62
C ALA A 66 0.25 8.82 -7.17
N GLU A 67 -1.00 8.57 -6.79
CA GLU A 67 -1.35 8.06 -5.46
C GLU A 67 -0.78 6.65 -5.19
N ALA A 68 -0.63 5.83 -6.24
CA ALA A 68 0.00 4.53 -6.13
C ALA A 68 1.51 4.65 -5.86
N ALA A 69 2.19 5.64 -6.46
CA ALA A 69 3.61 5.90 -6.22
C ALA A 69 3.85 6.34 -4.77
N ASP A 70 2.99 7.21 -4.23
CA ASP A 70 3.05 7.65 -2.83
C ASP A 70 2.90 6.47 -1.85
N ASP A 71 1.95 5.58 -2.11
CA ASP A 71 1.73 4.38 -1.30
C ASP A 71 2.91 3.40 -1.39
N ALA A 72 3.46 3.18 -2.60
CA ALA A 72 4.61 2.31 -2.79
C ALA A 72 5.86 2.88 -2.09
N LEU A 73 6.03 4.20 -2.08
CA LEU A 73 7.14 4.87 -1.40
C LEU A 73 7.03 4.69 0.11
N THR A 74 5.83 4.88 0.65
CA THR A 74 5.54 4.64 2.07
C THR A 74 5.87 3.19 2.44
N ALA A 75 5.38 2.22 1.66
CA ALA A 75 5.69 0.81 1.88
C ALA A 75 7.21 0.51 1.81
N SER A 76 7.93 1.11 0.86
CA SER A 76 9.38 0.91 0.72
C SER A 76 10.15 1.39 1.95
N ILE A 77 9.80 2.57 2.49
CA ILE A 77 10.38 3.15 3.70
C ILE A 77 10.07 2.27 4.91
N ASP A 78 8.82 1.83 5.05
CA ASP A 78 8.38 1.03 6.19
C ASP A 78 9.04 -0.36 6.19
N PHE A 79 9.10 -1.03 5.03
CA PHE A 79 9.83 -2.31 4.89
C PHE A 79 11.31 -2.15 5.22
N LYS A 80 11.94 -1.05 4.81
CA LYS A 80 13.34 -0.76 5.15
C LYS A 80 13.52 -0.59 6.66
N THR A 81 12.59 0.08 7.30
CA THR A 81 12.60 0.35 8.76
C THR A 81 12.53 -0.94 9.56
N ILE A 82 11.71 -1.91 9.14
CA ILE A 82 11.61 -3.23 9.80
C ILE A 82 12.69 -4.23 9.36
N GLY A 83 13.62 -3.82 8.49
CA GLY A 83 14.73 -4.65 8.01
C GLY A 83 14.39 -5.62 6.88
N ASP A 84 13.19 -5.54 6.29
CA ASP A 84 12.78 -6.36 5.15
C ASP A 84 13.29 -5.74 3.82
N LYS A 85 14.57 -6.00 3.53
CA LYS A 85 15.25 -5.46 2.35
C LYS A 85 14.61 -5.92 1.04
N LEU A 86 14.12 -7.15 0.97
CA LEU A 86 13.53 -7.69 -0.25
C LEU A 86 12.23 -6.95 -0.58
N ARG A 87 11.33 -6.83 0.40
CA ARG A 87 10.06 -6.12 0.18
C ARG A 87 10.24 -4.62 0.02
N SER A 88 11.24 -4.03 0.67
CA SER A 88 11.62 -2.63 0.44
C SER A 88 12.04 -2.37 -1.01
N LEU A 89 12.84 -3.28 -1.60
CA LEU A 89 13.25 -3.21 -3.00
C LEU A 89 12.08 -3.44 -3.97
N LEU A 90 11.22 -4.41 -3.69
CA LEU A 90 10.01 -4.64 -4.49
C LEU A 90 9.10 -3.40 -4.48
N ALA A 91 8.81 -2.84 -3.31
CA ALA A 91 8.03 -1.62 -3.19
C ALA A 91 8.71 -0.43 -3.89
N SER A 92 10.05 -0.31 -3.83
CA SER A 92 10.78 0.72 -4.60
C SER A 92 10.63 0.53 -6.12
N SER A 93 10.52 -0.71 -6.59
CA SER A 93 10.23 -1.00 -8.00
C SER A 93 8.80 -0.60 -8.36
N ASP A 94 7.85 -0.82 -7.45
CA ASP A 94 6.46 -0.37 -7.62
C ASP A 94 6.37 1.17 -7.67
N VAL A 95 7.20 1.90 -6.91
CA VAL A 95 7.33 3.37 -7.06
C VAL A 95 7.72 3.70 -8.49
N ALA A 96 8.77 3.06 -9.03
CA ALA A 96 9.24 3.34 -10.37
C ALA A 96 8.16 3.10 -11.45
N ILE A 97 7.43 1.98 -11.34
CA ILE A 97 6.34 1.61 -12.25
C ILE A 97 5.18 2.61 -12.14
N ALA A 98 4.78 2.98 -10.92
CA ALA A 98 3.69 3.91 -10.69
C ALA A 98 4.07 5.34 -11.15
N SER A 99 5.28 5.83 -10.85
CA SER A 99 5.77 7.12 -11.33
C SER A 99 5.80 7.18 -12.86
N TYR A 100 6.23 6.10 -13.52
CA TYR A 100 6.16 6.00 -14.97
C TYR A 100 4.71 6.12 -15.49
N GLY A 101 3.77 5.39 -14.87
CA GLY A 101 2.34 5.49 -15.21
C GLY A 101 1.75 6.89 -14.96
N ALA A 102 2.28 7.62 -13.97
CA ALA A 102 1.89 9.00 -13.68
C ALA A 102 2.49 10.03 -14.66
N GLY A 103 3.43 9.60 -15.50
CA GLY A 103 4.18 10.48 -16.41
C GLY A 103 5.39 11.17 -15.76
N ASP A 104 5.74 10.81 -14.52
CA ASP A 104 6.93 11.29 -13.83
C ASP A 104 8.13 10.39 -14.17
N ILE A 105 8.68 10.61 -15.36
CA ILE A 105 9.74 9.79 -15.93
C ILE A 105 11.06 9.95 -15.16
N ASP A 106 11.35 11.15 -14.66
CA ASP A 106 12.58 11.43 -13.93
C ASP A 106 12.60 10.67 -12.59
N GLU A 107 11.50 10.70 -11.84
CA GLU A 107 11.37 9.92 -10.61
C GLU A 107 11.42 8.41 -10.90
N ALA A 108 10.75 7.95 -11.96
CA ALA A 108 10.77 6.55 -12.36
C ALA A 108 12.21 6.04 -12.60
N ILE A 109 13.03 6.80 -13.33
CA ILE A 109 14.42 6.44 -13.61
C ILE A 109 15.28 6.47 -12.35
N SER A 110 15.06 7.44 -11.46
CA SER A 110 15.81 7.58 -10.20
C SER A 110 15.69 6.34 -9.32
N ARG A 111 14.51 5.72 -9.31
CA ARG A 111 14.20 4.51 -8.51
C ARG A 111 14.71 3.19 -9.09
N MET A 112 15.18 3.19 -10.34
CA MET A 112 15.73 2.00 -11.02
C MET A 112 17.26 1.88 -10.91
N ARG A 113 17.93 2.88 -10.33
CA ARG A 113 19.39 2.94 -10.16
C ARG A 113 19.80 2.53 -8.75
#